data_AF-A0A351E998-F1
#
_entry.id   AF-A0A351E998-F1
#
_cell.length_a   1.000
_cell.length_b   1.000
_cell.length_c   1.000
_cell.angle_alpha   90.00
_cell.angle_beta   90.00
_cell.angle_gamma   90.00
#
_symmetry.space_group_name_H-M   'P 1'
#
loop_
_entity.id
_entity.type
_entity.pdbx_description
1 polymer ?
#
loop_
_entity_poly.entity_id
_entity_poly.type
_entity_poly.pdbx_seq_one_letter_code
_entity_poly.pdbx_strand_id
1 'polypeptide(L)'
;MKDGRVTAVSTKGNMSLDADSLVLSGHGANADALAKVRVGDPLEIEQTLGSHTADLMQMVVGAGPSLVENGSINVRSAQEQMAGDIANGRAPRTGAGVKADGSLLLMVVDGRSQYSAGMTLKEFAWYLRRFGAVQAVNFDGGGSSEMVVDGQVKNRPSDGAERPVSIALGVFRQ
;
A
#
# COMPACT_ATOMS: atom_id res chain seq x y z
N MET A 1 18.53 -20.07 -0.44
CA MET A 1 18.81 -20.78 -1.71
C MET A 1 19.63 -19.86 -2.60
N LYS A 2 20.47 -20.44 -3.45
CA LYS A 2 21.21 -19.75 -4.52
C LYS A 2 21.14 -20.63 -5.77
N ASP A 3 21.00 -20.01 -6.95
CA ASP A 3 20.97 -20.70 -8.25
C ASP A 3 20.04 -21.93 -8.30
N GLY A 4 18.81 -21.78 -7.80
CA GLY A 4 17.80 -22.85 -7.80
C GLY A 4 18.09 -24.01 -6.84
N ARG A 5 19.01 -23.85 -5.88
CA ARG A 5 19.37 -24.89 -4.91
C ARG A 5 19.38 -24.41 -3.47
N VAL A 6 18.99 -25.31 -2.58
CA VAL A 6 19.02 -25.07 -1.14
C VAL A 6 20.45 -25.11 -0.64
N THR A 7 20.94 -23.99 -0.08
CA THR A 7 22.32 -23.85 0.41
C THR A 7 22.42 -23.93 1.94
N ALA A 8 21.34 -23.66 2.66
CA ALA A 8 21.26 -23.73 4.11
C ALA A 8 19.81 -23.95 4.56
N VAL A 9 19.63 -24.58 5.72
CA VAL A 9 18.35 -24.77 6.40
C VAL A 9 18.53 -24.42 7.88
N SER A 10 17.60 -23.68 8.46
CA SER A 10 17.63 -23.27 9.88
C SER A 10 16.22 -23.17 10.45
N THR A 11 16.06 -23.57 11.71
CA THR A 11 14.83 -23.39 12.49
C THR A 11 14.90 -22.20 13.45
N LYS A 12 16.04 -21.50 13.54
CA LYS A 12 16.28 -20.41 14.51
C LYS A 12 15.75 -19.04 14.06
N GLY A 13 15.41 -18.88 12.77
CA GLY A 13 15.17 -17.56 12.16
C GLY A 13 16.48 -16.77 11.92
N ASN A 14 16.35 -15.55 11.39
CA ASN A 14 17.46 -14.61 11.13
C ASN A 14 18.59 -15.13 10.22
N MET A 15 18.26 -15.84 9.14
CA MET A 15 19.27 -16.20 8.13
C MET A 15 19.78 -14.95 7.38
N SER A 16 21.05 -14.95 6.99
CA SER A 16 21.63 -13.89 6.15
C SER A 16 20.91 -13.80 4.82
N LEU A 17 20.71 -12.56 4.35
CA LEU A 17 20.26 -12.24 3.00
C LEU A 17 21.44 -11.65 2.23
N ASP A 18 22.07 -12.49 1.42
CA ASP A 18 23.08 -12.08 0.46
C ASP A 18 22.41 -11.63 -0.86
N ALA A 19 23.08 -10.80 -1.66
CA ALA A 19 22.53 -10.20 -2.88
C ALA A 19 22.02 -11.19 -3.94
N ASP A 20 22.54 -12.41 -3.96
CA ASP A 20 22.23 -13.51 -4.88
C ASP A 20 21.39 -14.62 -4.22
N SER A 21 20.83 -14.34 -3.04
CA SER A 21 20.13 -15.33 -2.24
C SER A 21 18.65 -15.00 -2.06
N LEU A 22 17.84 -16.06 -2.00
CA LEU A 22 16.48 -15.99 -1.49
C LEU A 22 16.40 -16.74 -0.16
N VAL A 23 15.71 -16.16 0.81
CA VAL A 23 15.37 -16.81 2.07
C VAL A 23 13.88 -17.13 2.06
N LEU A 24 13.55 -18.43 2.02
CA LEU A 24 12.19 -18.91 2.18
C LEU A 24 11.93 -19.16 3.68
N SER A 25 10.94 -18.47 4.24
CA SER A 25 10.54 -18.59 5.65
C SER A 25 9.09 -19.03 5.74
N GLY A 26 8.78 -19.95 6.64
CA GLY A 26 7.43 -20.48 6.85
C GLY A 26 7.15 -20.70 8.32
N HIS A 27 5.88 -20.58 8.71
CA HIS A 27 5.37 -20.85 10.05
C HIS A 27 4.21 -21.85 9.99
N GLY A 28 3.89 -22.50 11.11
CA GLY A 28 2.81 -23.50 11.18
C GLY A 28 2.99 -24.63 10.18
N ALA A 29 1.93 -25.01 9.46
CA ALA A 29 1.98 -26.07 8.44
C ALA A 29 3.02 -25.80 7.33
N ASN A 30 3.34 -24.54 7.03
CA ASN A 30 4.39 -24.20 6.06
C ASN A 30 5.79 -24.52 6.60
N ALA A 31 6.01 -24.40 7.92
CA ALA A 31 7.26 -24.83 8.54
C ALA A 31 7.43 -26.35 8.45
N ASP A 32 6.35 -27.12 8.65
CA ASP A 32 6.37 -28.58 8.50
C ASP A 32 6.66 -29.03 7.07
N ALA A 33 6.17 -28.27 6.08
CA ALA A 33 6.50 -28.49 4.67
C ALA A 33 7.99 -28.22 4.41
N LEU A 34 8.53 -27.10 4.91
CA LEU A 34 9.94 -26.73 4.74
C LEU A 34 10.90 -27.63 5.52
N ALA A 35 10.47 -28.25 6.63
CA ALA A 35 11.29 -29.17 7.40
C ALA A 35 11.74 -30.42 6.62
N LYS A 36 11.07 -30.72 5.50
CA LYS A 36 11.41 -31.84 4.60
C LYS A 36 12.52 -31.48 3.60
N VAL A 37 12.82 -30.19 3.45
CA VAL A 37 13.81 -29.67 2.51
C VAL A 37 15.20 -29.82 3.11
N ARG A 38 16.15 -30.30 2.30
CA ARG A 38 17.55 -30.53 2.68
C ARG A 38 18.48 -29.68 1.84
N VAL A 39 19.67 -29.42 2.37
CA VAL A 39 20.74 -28.78 1.62
C VAL A 39 21.04 -29.61 0.36
N GLY A 40 21.14 -28.94 -0.78
CA GLY A 40 21.36 -29.53 -2.10
C GLY A 40 20.08 -29.80 -2.89
N ASP A 41 18.91 -29.82 -2.25
CA ASP A 41 17.64 -30.05 -2.94
C ASP A 41 17.41 -28.94 -4.01
N PRO A 42 16.90 -29.31 -5.20
CA PRO A 42 16.47 -28.33 -6.20
C PRO A 42 15.22 -27.61 -5.70
N LEU A 43 15.15 -26.31 -5.94
CA LEU A 43 14.01 -25.48 -5.57
C LEU A 43 13.73 -24.46 -6.67
N GLU A 44 12.52 -24.48 -7.18
CA GLU A 44 11.99 -23.49 -8.11
C GLU A 44 11.04 -22.56 -7.34
N ILE A 45 11.17 -21.25 -7.58
CA ILE A 45 10.34 -20.23 -6.95
C ILE A 45 9.63 -19.46 -8.06
N GLU A 46 8.31 -19.51 -8.05
CA GLU A 46 7.46 -18.65 -8.84
C GLU A 46 6.98 -17.49 -7.96
N GLN A 47 7.15 -16.26 -8.46
CA GLN A 47 6.65 -15.05 -7.80
C GLN A 47 5.60 -14.41 -8.69
N THR A 48 4.40 -14.23 -8.14
CA THR A 48 3.29 -13.57 -8.82
C THR A 48 2.48 -12.78 -7.78
N LEU A 49 1.92 -11.65 -8.22
CA LEU A 49 0.93 -10.86 -7.52
C LEU A 49 -0.50 -11.39 -7.75
N GLY A 50 -0.64 -12.52 -8.44
CA GLY A 50 -1.93 -13.11 -8.80
C GLY A 50 -2.66 -12.34 -9.91
N SER A 51 -1.96 -11.44 -10.60
CA SER A 51 -2.51 -10.61 -11.68
C SER A 51 -1.44 -10.43 -12.74
N HIS A 52 -1.68 -10.96 -13.95
CA HIS A 52 -0.76 -10.83 -15.07
C HIS A 52 -0.38 -9.37 -15.35
N THR A 53 -1.35 -8.46 -15.27
CA THR A 53 -1.07 -7.02 -15.44
C THR A 53 -0.13 -6.51 -14.36
N ALA A 54 -0.36 -6.87 -13.08
CA ALA A 54 0.48 -6.41 -11.98
C ALA A 54 1.90 -7.00 -12.08
N ASP A 55 2.03 -8.25 -12.51
CA ASP A 55 3.32 -8.94 -12.72
C ASP A 55 4.18 -8.29 -13.82
N LEU A 56 3.56 -7.56 -14.74
CA LEU A 56 4.25 -6.82 -15.81
C LEU A 56 4.64 -5.39 -15.41
N MET A 57 4.18 -4.87 -14.26
CA MET A 57 4.45 -3.49 -13.85
C MET A 57 5.83 -3.35 -13.21
N GLN A 58 6.53 -2.26 -13.52
CA GLN A 58 7.81 -1.91 -12.88
C GLN A 58 7.66 -1.54 -11.41
N MET A 59 6.52 -0.99 -11.03
CA MET A 59 6.22 -0.58 -9.66
C MET A 59 4.75 -0.90 -9.34
N VAL A 60 4.54 -1.56 -8.21
CA VAL A 60 3.22 -1.82 -7.64
C VAL A 60 3.25 -1.39 -6.18
N VAL A 61 2.23 -0.67 -5.75
CA VAL A 61 2.07 -0.21 -4.38
C VAL A 61 0.76 -0.75 -3.83
N GLY A 62 0.83 -1.43 -2.69
CA GLY A 62 -0.36 -1.84 -1.95
C GLY A 62 -0.98 -0.64 -1.23
N ALA A 63 -2.29 -0.47 -1.37
CA ALA A 63 -3.06 0.59 -0.72
C ALA A 63 -4.50 0.12 -0.48
N GLY A 64 -5.31 0.92 0.20
CA GLY A 64 -6.72 0.59 0.37
C GLY A 64 -7.49 1.50 1.35
N PRO A 65 -8.83 1.44 1.29
CA PRO A 65 -9.59 0.66 0.33
C PRO A 65 -9.71 1.33 -1.05
N SER A 66 -10.11 0.56 -2.07
CA SER A 66 -10.63 1.13 -3.32
C SER A 66 -11.87 2.00 -3.04
N LEU A 67 -11.97 3.13 -3.73
CA LEU A 67 -12.97 4.18 -3.48
C LEU A 67 -13.89 4.46 -4.67
N VAL A 68 -13.32 4.48 -5.88
CA VAL A 68 -14.02 4.77 -7.13
C VAL A 68 -13.59 3.72 -8.14
N GLU A 69 -14.56 3.14 -8.83
CA GLU A 69 -14.36 2.12 -9.84
C GLU A 69 -15.23 2.42 -11.05
N ASN A 70 -14.64 2.47 -12.25
CA ASN A 70 -15.33 2.76 -13.50
C ASN A 70 -16.22 4.02 -13.44
N GLY A 71 -15.71 5.08 -12.81
CA GLY A 71 -16.40 6.36 -12.66
C GLY A 71 -17.55 6.36 -11.65
N SER A 72 -17.71 5.29 -10.87
CA SER A 72 -18.76 5.16 -9.84
C SER A 72 -18.14 5.03 -8.45
N ILE A 73 -18.75 5.65 -7.45
CA ILE A 73 -18.30 5.49 -6.06
C ILE A 73 -18.54 4.02 -5.65
N ASN A 74 -17.48 3.33 -5.29
CA ASN A 74 -17.50 1.94 -4.82
C ASN A 74 -16.50 1.82 -3.68
N VAL A 75 -16.92 2.14 -2.45
CA VAL A 75 -16.05 2.06 -1.27
C VAL A 75 -15.98 0.62 -0.80
N ARG A 76 -14.84 -0.03 -1.02
CA ARG A 76 -14.65 -1.48 -0.81
C ARG A 76 -14.10 -1.88 0.56
N SER A 77 -14.26 -1.03 1.57
CA SER A 77 -13.66 -1.22 2.89
C SER A 77 -14.03 -2.56 3.56
N ALA A 78 -15.25 -3.06 3.35
CA ALA A 78 -15.68 -4.35 3.87
C ALA A 78 -15.06 -5.52 3.09
N GLN A 79 -15.07 -5.45 1.76
CA GLN A 79 -14.52 -6.47 0.86
C GLN A 79 -13.01 -6.61 1.01
N GLU A 80 -12.32 -5.49 1.25
CA GLU A 80 -10.87 -5.42 1.47
C GLU A 80 -10.50 -5.54 2.95
N GLN A 81 -11.46 -5.91 3.82
CA GLN A 81 -11.26 -6.19 5.25
C GLN A 81 -10.51 -5.09 6.00
N MET A 82 -10.79 -3.84 5.65
CA MET A 82 -10.17 -2.69 6.29
C MET A 82 -10.53 -2.63 7.78
N ALA A 83 -9.54 -2.31 8.61
CA ALA A 83 -9.73 -2.14 10.04
C ALA A 83 -10.81 -1.10 10.34
N GLY A 84 -11.55 -1.31 11.43
CA GLY A 84 -12.73 -0.52 11.76
C GLY A 84 -12.47 0.97 11.97
N ASP A 85 -11.28 1.33 12.45
CA ASP A 85 -10.81 2.71 12.63
C ASP A 85 -10.48 3.42 11.31
N ILE A 86 -10.14 2.67 10.25
CA ILE A 86 -9.99 3.20 8.90
C ILE A 86 -11.34 3.30 8.20
N ALA A 87 -12.12 2.22 8.30
CA ALA A 87 -13.39 2.03 7.60
C ALA A 87 -14.50 2.96 8.12
N ASN A 88 -14.50 3.24 9.42
CA ASN A 88 -15.56 3.99 10.09
C ASN A 88 -15.10 5.38 10.54
N GLY A 89 -16.02 6.34 10.53
CA GLY A 89 -15.78 7.68 11.05
C GLY A 89 -14.97 8.58 10.12
N ARG A 90 -14.61 9.75 10.66
CA ARG A 90 -13.88 10.81 9.95
C ARG A 90 -12.42 10.79 10.34
N ALA A 91 -11.55 10.95 9.36
CA ALA A 91 -10.12 11.07 9.56
C ALA A 91 -9.52 12.02 8.52
N PRO A 92 -8.29 12.53 8.76
CA PRO A 92 -7.42 12.95 7.68
C PRO A 92 -7.27 11.80 6.67
N ARG A 93 -7.30 12.13 5.37
CA ARG A 93 -7.25 11.14 4.29
C ARG A 93 -6.18 11.52 3.28
N THR A 94 -5.52 10.50 2.74
CA THR A 94 -4.64 10.60 1.58
C THR A 94 -5.19 9.66 0.52
N GLY A 95 -5.14 10.03 -0.75
CA GLY A 95 -5.62 9.16 -1.81
C GLY A 95 -5.10 9.58 -3.18
N ALA A 96 -5.15 8.62 -4.09
CA ALA A 96 -4.80 8.81 -5.48
C ALA A 96 -5.96 8.39 -6.37
N GLY A 97 -6.14 9.10 -7.48
CA GLY A 97 -7.07 8.74 -8.53
C GLY A 97 -6.48 8.95 -9.91
N VAL A 98 -7.05 8.25 -10.89
CA VAL A 98 -6.73 8.40 -12.31
C VAL A 98 -7.98 8.92 -12.99
N LYS A 99 -7.84 9.97 -13.80
CA LYS A 99 -8.94 10.52 -14.61
C LYS A 99 -9.04 9.79 -15.95
N ALA A 100 -10.13 10.04 -16.68
CA ALA A 100 -10.37 9.41 -17.99
C ALA A 100 -9.27 9.72 -19.03
N ASP A 101 -8.59 10.86 -18.91
CA ASP A 101 -7.47 11.26 -19.77
C ASP A 101 -6.11 10.68 -19.32
N GLY A 102 -6.10 9.85 -18.27
CA GLY A 102 -4.89 9.27 -17.69
C GLY A 102 -4.15 10.18 -16.71
N SER A 103 -4.60 11.42 -16.48
CA SER A 103 -3.96 12.30 -15.50
C SER A 103 -4.18 11.82 -14.06
N LEU A 104 -3.16 12.03 -13.23
CA LEU A 104 -3.18 11.69 -11.81
C LEU A 104 -3.86 12.81 -11.00
N LEU A 105 -4.67 12.39 -10.03
CA LEU A 105 -5.23 13.21 -8.97
C LEU A 105 -4.66 12.73 -7.64
N LEU A 106 -3.85 13.56 -6.98
CA LEU A 106 -3.38 13.31 -5.62
C LEU A 106 -4.15 14.23 -4.67
N MET A 107 -4.68 13.67 -3.58
CA MET A 107 -5.51 14.42 -2.65
C MET A 107 -5.13 14.09 -1.21
N VAL A 108 -4.93 15.14 -0.42
CA VAL A 108 -4.78 15.09 1.03
C VAL A 108 -5.86 15.95 1.67
N VAL A 109 -6.45 15.45 2.74
CA VAL A 109 -7.51 16.10 3.51
C VAL A 109 -7.08 16.15 4.96
N ASP A 110 -7.02 17.34 5.54
CA ASP A 110 -6.78 17.52 6.98
C ASP A 110 -7.94 16.97 7.81
N GLY A 111 -7.69 16.66 9.08
CA GLY A 111 -8.72 16.18 10.00
C GLY A 111 -8.31 16.24 11.46
N ARG A 112 -9.19 15.76 12.35
CA ARG A 112 -8.96 15.70 13.82
C ARG A 112 -8.58 17.04 14.44
N SER A 113 -9.07 18.15 13.89
CA SER A 113 -8.82 19.49 14.43
C SER A 113 -10.07 20.36 14.39
N GLN A 114 -10.05 21.49 15.09
CA GLN A 114 -11.12 22.50 15.00
C GLN A 114 -11.23 23.12 13.59
N TYR A 115 -10.15 23.09 12.82
CA TYR A 115 -10.11 23.60 11.45
C TYR A 115 -10.73 22.61 10.44
N SER A 116 -10.50 21.31 10.65
CA SER A 116 -11.08 20.26 9.81
C SER A 116 -11.44 19.03 10.64
N ALA A 117 -12.69 18.58 10.49
CA ALA A 117 -13.15 17.31 11.04
C ALA A 117 -12.60 16.09 10.28
N GLY A 118 -12.10 16.28 9.06
CA GLY A 118 -11.75 15.20 8.14
C GLY A 118 -12.95 14.60 7.43
N MET A 119 -12.71 13.50 6.71
CA MET A 119 -13.71 12.86 5.86
C MET A 119 -13.92 11.39 6.21
N THR A 120 -15.16 10.95 6.06
CA THR A 120 -15.47 9.53 5.88
C THR A 120 -14.94 9.05 4.52
N LEU A 121 -14.70 7.75 4.36
CA LEU A 121 -14.27 7.19 3.07
C LEU A 121 -15.25 7.49 1.93
N LYS A 122 -16.56 7.53 2.22
CA LYS A 122 -17.61 7.83 1.23
C LYS A 122 -17.57 9.28 0.76
N GLU A 123 -17.35 10.23 1.66
CA GLU A 123 -17.17 11.64 1.30
C GLU A 123 -15.88 11.83 0.50
N PHE A 124 -14.80 11.19 0.93
CA PHE A 124 -13.52 11.27 0.23
C PHE A 124 -13.61 10.70 -1.19
N ALA A 125 -14.24 9.54 -1.36
CA ALA A 125 -14.55 8.95 -2.66
C ALA A 125 -15.41 9.88 -3.53
N TRP A 126 -16.40 10.54 -2.92
CA TRP A 126 -17.24 11.52 -3.62
C TRP A 126 -16.42 12.68 -4.16
N TYR A 127 -15.49 13.25 -3.38
CA TYR A 127 -14.63 14.33 -3.85
C TYR A 127 -13.67 13.88 -4.96
N LEU A 128 -12.99 12.75 -4.80
CA LEU A 128 -12.11 12.20 -5.85
C LEU A 128 -12.85 12.04 -7.17
N ARG A 129 -14.05 11.44 -7.14
CA ARG A 129 -14.92 11.33 -8.32
C ARG A 129 -15.36 12.70 -8.84
N ARG A 130 -15.73 13.64 -7.95
CA ARG A 130 -16.16 14.99 -8.33
C ARG A 130 -15.07 15.75 -9.07
N PHE A 131 -13.80 15.51 -8.75
CA PHE A 131 -12.62 16.04 -9.45
C PHE A 131 -12.18 15.21 -10.67
N GLY A 132 -12.99 14.23 -11.07
CA GLY A 132 -12.86 13.52 -12.34
C GLY A 132 -12.16 12.16 -12.26
N ALA A 133 -11.84 11.65 -11.07
CA ALA A 133 -11.28 10.31 -10.95
C ALA A 133 -12.29 9.26 -11.45
N VAL A 134 -11.86 8.41 -12.37
CA VAL A 134 -12.61 7.22 -12.83
C VAL A 134 -12.19 5.95 -12.11
N GLN A 135 -10.96 5.96 -11.56
CA GLN A 135 -10.44 4.97 -10.63
C GLN A 135 -9.83 5.73 -9.45
N ALA A 136 -10.06 5.30 -8.22
CA ALA A 136 -9.42 5.93 -7.05
C ALA A 136 -9.26 4.95 -5.88
N VAL A 137 -8.17 5.13 -5.13
CA VAL A 137 -7.80 4.32 -3.97
C VAL A 137 -7.40 5.23 -2.81
N ASN A 138 -7.75 4.82 -1.59
CA ASN A 138 -7.29 5.45 -0.36
C ASN A 138 -5.86 4.97 -0.01
N PHE A 139 -5.00 5.89 0.42
CA PHE A 139 -3.69 5.61 0.98
C PHE A 139 -3.72 5.70 2.51
N ASP A 140 -2.60 5.42 3.17
CA ASP A 140 -2.49 5.64 4.61
C ASP A 140 -2.86 7.09 4.97
N GLY A 141 -3.61 7.23 6.05
CA GLY A 141 -4.23 8.49 6.46
C GLY A 141 -3.94 8.85 7.91
N GLY A 142 -4.85 9.57 8.54
CA GLY A 142 -4.66 10.00 9.93
C GLY A 142 -3.43 10.90 10.08
N GLY A 143 -2.59 10.63 11.09
CA GLY A 143 -1.37 11.41 11.30
C GLY A 143 -0.33 11.28 10.18
N SER A 144 -0.47 10.28 9.32
CA SER A 144 0.39 10.09 8.14
C SER A 144 -0.04 10.95 6.93
N SER A 145 -1.21 11.62 6.99
CA SER A 145 -1.71 12.41 5.86
C SER A 145 -0.94 13.72 5.71
N GLU A 146 -0.12 13.78 4.66
CA GLU A 146 0.72 14.93 4.37
C GLU A 146 0.94 15.11 2.86
N MET A 147 0.98 16.36 2.41
CA MET A 147 1.40 16.74 1.07
C MET A 147 2.54 17.75 1.15
N VAL A 148 3.67 17.41 0.54
CA VAL A 148 4.82 18.31 0.42
C VAL A 148 4.95 18.75 -1.04
N VAL A 149 5.02 20.06 -1.27
CA VAL A 149 5.30 20.64 -2.59
C VAL A 149 6.44 21.65 -2.43
N ASP A 150 7.49 21.48 -3.23
CA ASP A 150 8.71 22.30 -3.20
C ASP A 150 9.34 22.39 -1.79
N GLY A 151 9.41 21.25 -1.11
CA GLY A 151 10.00 21.14 0.24
C GLY A 151 9.15 21.76 1.36
N GLN A 152 7.90 22.11 1.09
CA GLN A 152 7.00 22.70 2.07
C GLN A 152 5.73 21.88 2.23
N VAL A 153 5.39 21.58 3.48
CA VAL A 153 4.10 20.99 3.85
C VAL A 153 2.96 21.94 3.44
N LYS A 154 1.96 21.41 2.74
CA LYS A 154 0.82 22.18 2.20
C LYS A 154 -0.49 21.95 2.95
N ASN A 155 -0.49 21.06 3.93
CA ASN A 155 -1.64 20.75 4.78
C ASN A 155 -1.27 20.90 6.27
N ARG A 156 -2.15 20.54 7.21
CA ARG A 156 -1.90 20.61 8.65
C ARG A 156 -1.87 19.19 9.25
N PRO A 157 -0.67 18.61 9.48
CA PRO A 157 -0.55 17.28 10.08
C PRO A 157 -1.34 17.17 11.38
N SER A 158 -2.14 16.10 11.51
CA SER A 158 -3.10 16.00 12.62
C SER A 158 -2.47 15.74 13.99
N ASP A 159 -1.22 15.30 14.01
CA ASP A 159 -0.48 15.02 15.24
C ASP A 159 0.21 16.27 15.82
N GLY A 160 0.02 17.43 15.17
CA GLY A 160 0.68 18.69 15.53
C GLY A 160 2.09 18.86 14.95
N ALA A 161 2.65 17.78 14.39
CA ALA A 161 3.91 17.75 13.65
C ALA A 161 3.86 16.65 12.57
N GLU A 162 4.82 16.68 11.65
CA GLU A 162 5.01 15.64 10.62
C GLU A 162 5.26 14.27 11.30
N ARG A 163 4.65 13.21 10.75
CA ARG A 163 4.82 11.84 11.25
C ARG A 163 5.80 11.07 10.36
N PRO A 164 6.81 10.38 10.92
CA PRO A 164 7.63 9.46 10.15
C PRO A 164 6.78 8.36 9.49
N VAL A 165 6.93 8.19 8.17
CA VAL A 165 6.27 7.15 7.38
C VAL A 165 7.30 6.28 6.67
N SER A 166 6.96 5.00 6.43
CA SER A 166 7.88 4.05 5.80
C SER A 166 7.97 4.20 4.28
N ILE A 167 6.90 4.68 3.64
CA ILE A 167 6.77 4.79 2.17
C ILE A 167 6.01 6.08 1.85
N ALA A 168 6.41 6.77 0.78
CA ALA A 168 5.71 7.92 0.21
C ALA A 168 5.65 7.83 -1.33
N LEU A 169 4.67 8.50 -1.94
CA LEU A 169 4.58 8.65 -3.40
C LEU A 169 5.17 9.99 -3.81
N GLY A 170 6.26 9.96 -4.58
CA GLY A 170 6.90 11.14 -5.15
C GLY A 170 6.57 11.33 -6.63
N VAL A 171 6.33 12.57 -7.04
CA VAL A 171 6.17 12.96 -8.45
C VAL A 171 7.35 13.85 -8.83
N PHE A 172 8.13 13.41 -9.81
CA PHE A 172 9.33 14.10 -10.26
C PHE A 172 9.21 14.45 -11.74
N ARG A 173 9.67 15.65 -12.11
CA ARG A 173 9.82 16.02 -13.51
C ARG A 173 11.08 15.35 -14.06
N GLN A 174 10.95 14.68 -15.20
CA GLN A 174 12.10 14.21 -15.98
C GLN A 174 12.75 15.37 -16.74
#